data_AF-A0A388QCG1-F1
#
_entry.id   AF-A0A388QCG1-F1
#
_cell.length_a   1.000
_cell.length_b   1.000
_cell.length_c   1.000
_cell.angle_alpha   90.00
_cell.angle_beta   90.00
_cell.angle_gamma   90.00
#
_symmetry.space_group_name_H-M   'P 1'
#
loop_
_entity.id
_entity.type
_entity.pdbx_description
1 polymer ?
#
loop_
_entity_poly.entity_id
_entity_poly.type
_entity_poly.pdbx_seq_one_letter_code
_entity_poly.pdbx_strand_id
1 'polypeptide(L)'
;MPAINALNLAKTFAHGLQAAVYPRLSAMVPPRWGLLLAVLAAAGCGAAANTSPAAQAVQSYLQARVDANTDMLSTLSCKEWEAEAVAEGESFSGLNAQLEQAACKEASTADGFTIVSCSGKISTTYNGEVREWPLEARNFRVQAQAGEWLVCGYAAK
;
A
#
# COMPACT_ATOMS: atom_id res chain seq x y z
N MET A 1 -18.88 57.19 11.42
CA MET A 1 -19.45 57.39 10.08
C MET A 1 -20.57 56.37 9.90
N PRO A 2 -21.85 56.76 10.03
CA PRO A 2 -22.99 55.86 9.83
C PRO A 2 -23.66 56.07 8.46
N ALA A 3 -24.67 55.24 8.20
CA ALA A 3 -25.79 55.39 7.25
C ALA A 3 -25.71 54.65 5.90
N ILE A 4 -26.23 53.42 5.98
CA ILE A 4 -27.22 52.76 5.10
C ILE A 4 -28.07 53.74 4.25
N ASN A 5 -28.27 53.42 2.97
CA ASN A 5 -29.44 53.79 2.15
C ASN A 5 -29.49 52.85 0.92
N ALA A 6 -30.49 52.00 0.77
CA ALA A 6 -31.85 52.23 0.25
C ALA A 6 -31.94 51.97 -1.26
N LEU A 7 -32.80 51.03 -1.66
CA LEU A 7 -33.69 51.18 -2.80
C LEU A 7 -34.70 50.01 -2.87
N ASN A 8 -35.94 50.35 -2.53
CA ASN A 8 -37.18 49.67 -2.90
C ASN A 8 -37.33 49.58 -4.41
N LEU A 9 -38.08 48.59 -4.91
CA LEU A 9 -39.16 48.77 -5.92
C LEU A 9 -39.91 47.43 -6.02
N ALA A 10 -41.05 47.27 -5.33
CA ALA A 10 -42.39 47.57 -5.85
C ALA A 10 -42.94 46.56 -6.88
N LYS A 11 -43.94 45.81 -6.42
CA LYS A 11 -45.33 45.85 -6.95
C LYS A 11 -45.58 45.20 -8.32
N THR A 12 -46.26 44.04 -8.30
CA THR A 12 -47.45 43.85 -9.16
C THR A 12 -48.40 42.77 -8.65
N PHE A 13 -49.64 43.21 -8.40
CA PHE A 13 -50.86 42.42 -8.33
C PHE A 13 -51.15 41.77 -9.68
N ALA A 14 -51.67 40.54 -9.69
CA ALA A 14 -52.63 40.10 -10.71
C ALA A 14 -53.48 38.95 -10.17
N HIS A 15 -54.79 39.11 -10.37
CA HIS A 15 -55.88 38.25 -9.93
C HIS A 15 -55.96 36.96 -10.75
N GLY A 16 -56.48 35.89 -10.14
CA GLY A 16 -56.84 34.65 -10.83
C GLY A 16 -57.65 33.74 -9.93
N LEU A 17 -58.90 34.12 -9.68
CA LEU A 17 -59.93 33.29 -9.06
C LEU A 17 -60.27 32.13 -10.01
N GLN A 18 -60.22 30.88 -9.54
CA GLN A 18 -61.25 29.88 -9.82
C GLN A 18 -61.11 28.66 -8.91
N ALA A 19 -62.23 28.35 -8.27
CA ALA A 19 -62.42 27.30 -7.30
C ALA A 19 -62.44 25.92 -7.97
N ALA A 20 -61.70 24.98 -7.39
CA ALA A 20 -61.96 23.56 -7.56
C ALA A 20 -61.99 22.93 -6.15
N VAL A 21 -63.20 22.53 -5.77
CA VAL A 21 -63.55 21.81 -4.55
C VAL A 21 -63.00 20.40 -4.62
N TYR A 22 -62.15 19.98 -3.67
CA TYR A 22 -62.09 18.58 -3.20
C TYR A 22 -61.68 18.53 -1.71
N PRO A 23 -62.16 17.53 -0.95
CA PRO A 23 -62.21 17.57 0.51
C PRO A 23 -61.04 16.86 1.23
N ARG A 24 -60.83 17.36 2.45
CA ARG A 24 -60.56 16.66 3.74
C ARG A 24 -59.30 15.82 3.97
N LEU A 25 -58.61 16.24 5.04
CA LEU A 25 -57.85 15.47 6.04
C LEU A 25 -56.52 14.85 5.59
N SER A 26 -55.39 15.42 6.04
CA SER A 26 -54.81 15.01 7.33
C SER A 26 -53.56 15.81 7.68
N ALA A 27 -53.46 16.02 8.98
CA ALA A 27 -52.45 16.71 9.74
C ALA A 27 -51.01 16.19 9.49
N MET A 28 -50.10 17.17 9.38
CA MET A 28 -48.89 17.29 10.21
C MET A 28 -47.81 16.21 10.09
N VAL A 29 -46.75 16.62 9.38
CA VAL A 29 -45.35 16.21 9.54
C VAL A 29 -44.93 16.21 11.03
N PRO A 30 -44.06 15.27 11.46
CA PRO A 30 -42.71 15.73 11.75
C PRO A 30 -41.62 14.91 11.05
N PRO A 31 -40.49 15.55 10.71
CA PRO A 31 -39.36 14.92 10.06
C PRO A 31 -38.45 14.31 11.13
N ARG A 32 -37.84 13.17 10.82
CA ARG A 32 -36.57 12.67 11.38
C ARG A 32 -36.54 11.15 11.23
N TRP A 33 -35.99 10.67 10.12
CA TRP A 33 -35.10 9.52 10.20
C TRP A 33 -34.16 9.50 9.01
N GLY A 34 -32.88 9.69 9.32
CA GLY A 34 -31.78 9.11 8.59
C GLY A 34 -31.68 9.50 7.14
N LEU A 35 -30.98 10.61 6.89
CA LEU A 35 -30.09 10.72 5.73
C LEU A 35 -29.37 9.36 5.58
N LEU A 36 -29.71 8.59 4.56
CA LEU A 36 -28.98 7.41 4.14
C LEU A 36 -27.60 7.87 3.67
N LEU A 37 -26.67 7.87 4.63
CA LEU A 37 -25.22 7.84 4.42
C LEU A 37 -24.88 6.56 3.65
N ALA A 38 -25.02 6.60 2.33
CA ALA A 38 -24.41 5.65 1.41
C ALA A 38 -23.13 6.28 0.83
N VAL A 39 -22.17 6.55 1.71
CA VAL A 39 -20.76 6.78 1.36
C VAL A 39 -20.04 5.52 1.81
N LEU A 40 -19.74 4.61 0.89
CA LEU A 40 -18.79 3.48 0.95
C LEU A 40 -18.94 2.79 -0.43
N ALA A 41 -17.95 2.72 -1.32
CA ALA A 41 -16.60 2.25 -1.08
C ALA A 41 -15.57 2.95 -1.98
N ALA A 42 -14.41 3.21 -1.40
CA ALA A 42 -13.20 3.59 -2.10
C ALA A 42 -12.73 2.45 -3.02
N ALA A 43 -12.83 2.63 -4.34
CA ALA A 43 -12.02 1.91 -5.30
C ALA A 43 -10.62 2.57 -5.33
N GLY A 44 -9.87 2.44 -4.24
CA GLY A 44 -8.47 2.84 -4.16
C GLY A 44 -7.57 1.71 -4.64
N CYS A 45 -7.73 1.26 -5.89
CA CYS A 45 -6.73 0.40 -6.52
C CYS A 45 -5.66 1.33 -7.09
N GLY A 46 -4.70 1.74 -6.25
CA GLY A 46 -3.44 2.21 -6.78
C GLY A 46 -2.88 1.09 -7.64
N ALA A 47 -2.64 1.35 -8.92
CA ALA A 47 -2.03 0.40 -9.83
C ALA A 47 -0.65 0.02 -9.27
N ALA A 48 -0.61 -1.03 -8.45
CA ALA A 48 0.63 -1.68 -8.10
C ALA A 48 1.26 -2.11 -9.44
N ALA A 49 2.47 -1.63 -9.71
CA ALA A 49 3.27 -2.17 -10.79
C ALA A 49 3.19 -3.70 -10.70
N ASN A 50 2.87 -4.37 -11.82
CA ASN A 50 2.62 -5.82 -11.91
C ASN A 50 3.88 -6.63 -11.53
N THR A 51 4.23 -6.64 -10.25
CA THR A 51 5.33 -7.38 -9.66
C THR A 51 4.77 -8.73 -9.26
N SER A 52 5.43 -9.81 -9.66
CA SER A 52 4.95 -11.14 -9.33
C SER A 52 5.04 -11.39 -7.82
N PRO A 53 4.20 -12.28 -7.26
CA PRO A 53 4.26 -12.61 -5.83
C PRO A 53 5.64 -13.10 -5.37
N ALA A 54 6.34 -13.86 -6.21
CA ALA A 54 7.71 -14.30 -5.98
C ALA A 54 8.69 -13.12 -5.88
N ALA A 55 8.61 -12.17 -6.82
CA ALA A 55 9.43 -10.97 -6.80
C ALA A 55 9.12 -10.06 -5.60
N GLN A 56 7.84 -9.95 -5.24
CA GLN A 56 7.40 -9.18 -4.07
C GLN A 56 7.95 -9.78 -2.77
N ALA A 57 7.95 -11.11 -2.63
CA ALA A 57 8.52 -11.79 -1.46
C ALA A 57 10.00 -11.44 -1.27
N VAL A 58 10.78 -11.42 -2.35
CA VAL A 58 12.21 -11.03 -2.28
C VAL A 58 12.37 -9.57 -1.92
N GLN A 59 11.55 -8.66 -2.46
CA GLN A 59 11.60 -7.24 -2.05
C GLN A 59 11.30 -7.07 -0.56
N SER A 60 10.28 -7.76 -0.04
CA SER A 60 9.95 -7.75 1.38
C SER A 60 11.08 -8.34 2.24
N TYR A 61 11.71 -9.42 1.81
CA TYR A 61 12.87 -10.01 2.48
C TYR A 61 14.07 -9.06 2.52
N LEU A 62 14.39 -8.40 1.39
CA LEU A 62 15.46 -7.42 1.31
C LEU A 62 15.21 -6.21 2.22
N GLN A 63 13.95 -5.76 2.30
CA GLN A 63 13.56 -4.68 3.21
C GLN A 63 13.74 -5.10 4.67
N ALA A 64 13.24 -6.27 5.06
CA ALA A 64 13.43 -6.80 6.41
C ALA A 64 14.92 -6.94 6.78
N ARG A 65 15.77 -7.27 5.81
CA ARG A 65 17.21 -7.37 6.00
C ARG A 65 17.88 -6.03 6.27
N VAL A 66 17.58 -4.98 5.51
CA VAL A 66 18.16 -3.65 5.77
C VAL A 66 17.60 -3.01 7.05
N ASP A 67 16.39 -3.40 7.46
CA ASP A 67 15.79 -2.99 8.73
C ASP A 67 16.30 -3.80 9.93
N ALA A 68 17.19 -4.77 9.71
CA ALA A 68 17.66 -5.74 10.70
C ALA A 68 16.49 -6.43 11.46
N ASN A 69 15.36 -6.65 10.80
CA ASN A 69 14.15 -7.23 11.38
C ASN A 69 14.20 -8.76 11.30
N THR A 70 14.83 -9.37 12.29
CA THR A 70 15.05 -10.83 12.36
C THR A 70 13.75 -11.64 12.45
N ASP A 71 12.72 -11.13 13.12
CA ASP A 71 11.40 -11.77 13.20
C ASP A 71 10.74 -11.88 11.82
N MET A 72 10.82 -10.80 11.03
CA MET A 72 10.33 -10.80 9.66
C MET A 72 11.19 -11.67 8.74
N LEU A 73 12.51 -11.68 8.93
CA LEU A 73 13.39 -12.55 8.14
C LEU A 73 13.12 -14.03 8.40
N SER A 74 12.83 -14.41 9.64
CA SER A 74 12.39 -15.78 9.97
C SER A 74 11.07 -16.10 9.26
N THR A 75 10.09 -15.20 9.33
CA THR A 75 8.76 -15.40 8.71
C THR A 75 8.82 -15.45 7.18
N LEU A 76 9.69 -14.67 6.54
CA LEU A 76 9.81 -14.57 5.09
C LEU A 76 10.74 -15.63 4.47
N SER A 77 11.23 -16.57 5.29
CA SER A 77 12.20 -17.58 4.87
C SER A 77 11.63 -18.98 4.93
N CYS A 78 12.09 -19.82 4.02
CA CYS A 78 11.85 -21.26 4.12
C CYS A 78 12.59 -21.78 5.35
N LYS A 79 12.05 -22.81 6.01
CA LYS A 79 12.56 -23.36 7.26
C LYS A 79 14.06 -23.68 7.22
N GLU A 80 14.55 -24.22 6.11
CA GLU A 80 15.96 -24.59 5.93
C GLU A 80 16.90 -23.38 5.77
N TRP A 81 16.36 -22.21 5.43
CA TRP A 81 17.09 -20.96 5.21
C TRP A 81 16.97 -20.00 6.39
N GLU A 82 15.97 -20.19 7.25
CA GLU A 82 15.58 -19.29 8.34
C GLU A 82 16.76 -18.82 9.20
N ALA A 83 17.60 -19.75 9.68
CA ALA A 83 18.74 -19.42 10.54
C ALA A 83 19.78 -18.54 9.83
N GLU A 84 20.01 -18.79 8.54
CA GLU A 84 20.93 -17.99 7.73
C GLU A 84 20.34 -16.60 7.46
N ALA A 85 19.04 -16.52 7.16
CA ALA A 85 18.35 -15.24 6.99
C ALA A 85 18.43 -14.35 8.23
N VAL A 86 18.22 -14.94 9.41
CA VAL A 86 18.36 -14.24 10.69
C VAL A 86 19.80 -13.75 10.90
N ALA A 87 20.79 -14.62 10.70
CA ALA A 87 22.21 -14.26 10.83
C ALA A 87 22.62 -13.14 9.85
N GLU A 88 22.10 -13.16 8.61
CA GLU A 88 22.30 -12.07 7.66
C GLU A 88 21.70 -10.77 8.18
N GLY A 89 20.47 -10.79 8.71
CA GLY A 89 19.83 -9.60 9.29
C GLY A 89 20.60 -9.02 10.47
N GLU A 90 21.11 -9.88 11.36
CA GLU A 90 21.94 -9.45 12.49
C GLU A 90 23.19 -8.70 12.05
N SER A 91 23.78 -9.05 10.89
CA SER A 91 24.94 -8.34 10.33
C SER A 91 24.66 -6.88 9.95
N PHE A 92 23.39 -6.51 9.77
CA PHE A 92 22.96 -5.13 9.54
C PHE A 92 22.70 -4.36 10.84
N SER A 93 22.71 -5.03 12.00
CA SER A 93 22.49 -4.38 13.29
C SER A 93 23.55 -3.32 13.57
N GLY A 94 23.12 -2.09 13.84
CA GLY A 94 24.01 -0.95 14.10
C GLY A 94 24.60 -0.30 12.84
N LEU A 95 24.25 -0.78 11.65
CA LEU A 95 24.50 -0.08 10.40
C LEU A 95 23.28 0.80 10.07
N ASN A 96 23.51 2.01 9.55
CA ASN A 96 22.43 2.74 8.88
C ASN A 96 22.33 2.20 7.45
N ALA A 97 21.45 1.22 7.26
CA ALA A 97 21.24 0.55 5.99
C ALA A 97 19.98 1.05 5.27
N GLN A 98 20.05 1.11 3.95
CA GLN A 98 18.93 1.53 3.09
C GLN A 98 18.87 0.64 1.85
N LEU A 99 17.65 0.28 1.47
CA LEU A 99 17.38 -0.43 0.22
C LEU A 99 17.05 0.62 -0.85
N GLU A 100 17.96 0.77 -1.82
CA GLU A 100 17.86 1.81 -2.83
C GLU A 100 17.47 1.22 -4.19
N GLN A 101 16.37 1.74 -4.76
CA GLN A 101 15.93 1.45 -6.13
C GLN A 101 15.72 -0.05 -6.40
N ALA A 102 15.33 -0.81 -5.38
CA ALA A 102 15.15 -2.24 -5.49
C ALA A 102 13.97 -2.60 -6.40
N ALA A 103 14.27 -3.26 -7.52
CA ALA A 103 13.27 -3.79 -8.44
C ALA A 103 13.56 -5.26 -8.71
N CYS A 104 12.65 -6.14 -8.30
CA CYS A 104 12.81 -7.58 -8.46
C CYS A 104 11.89 -8.12 -9.57
N LYS A 105 12.36 -9.16 -10.26
CA LYS A 105 11.61 -9.88 -11.29
C LYS A 105 12.00 -11.35 -11.31
N GLU A 106 11.05 -12.20 -11.68
CA GLU A 106 11.33 -13.60 -11.99
C GLU A 106 12.30 -13.68 -13.17
N ALA A 107 13.34 -14.49 -13.02
CA ALA A 107 14.38 -14.71 -14.02
C ALA A 107 14.25 -16.08 -14.68
N SER A 108 13.95 -17.12 -13.89
CA SER A 108 13.82 -18.50 -14.37
C SER A 108 13.14 -19.39 -13.31
N THR A 109 13.03 -20.69 -13.60
CA THR A 109 12.67 -21.72 -12.63
C THR A 109 13.76 -22.79 -12.65
N ALA A 110 14.24 -23.23 -11.48
CA ALA A 110 15.27 -24.26 -11.35
C ALA A 110 15.07 -25.06 -10.06
N ASP A 111 15.24 -26.39 -10.14
CA ASP A 111 15.18 -27.30 -8.98
C ASP A 111 13.92 -27.18 -8.10
N GLY A 112 12.77 -26.86 -8.69
CA GLY A 112 11.51 -26.66 -7.97
C GLY A 112 11.37 -25.29 -7.28
N PHE A 113 12.27 -24.35 -7.58
CA PHE A 113 12.22 -22.97 -7.12
C PHE A 113 12.00 -22.00 -8.28
N THR A 114 11.31 -20.90 -7.98
CA THR A 114 11.33 -19.71 -8.83
C THR A 114 12.60 -18.92 -8.51
N ILE A 115 13.34 -18.52 -9.54
CA ILE A 115 14.55 -17.73 -9.40
C ILE A 115 14.19 -16.26 -9.62
N VAL A 116 14.54 -15.42 -8.67
CA VAL A 116 14.27 -13.98 -8.71
C VAL A 116 15.59 -13.21 -8.79
N SER A 117 15.66 -12.29 -9.74
CA SER A 117 16.76 -11.33 -9.89
C SER A 117 16.28 -9.96 -9.43
N CYS A 118 17.14 -9.19 -8.76
CA CYS A 118 16.83 -7.83 -8.34
C CYS A 118 17.89 -6.86 -8.86
N SER A 119 17.46 -5.68 -9.28
CA SER A 119 18.34 -4.54 -9.55
C SER A 119 18.31 -3.54 -8.40
N GLY A 120 19.31 -2.67 -8.33
CA GLY A 120 19.45 -1.66 -7.29
C GLY A 120 20.54 -2.03 -6.30
N LYS A 121 20.52 -1.46 -5.10
CA LYS A 121 21.60 -1.69 -4.13
C LYS A 121 21.12 -1.58 -2.69
N ILE A 122 21.91 -2.17 -1.79
CA ILE A 122 21.88 -1.83 -0.37
C ILE A 122 23.02 -0.87 -0.10
N SER A 123 22.71 0.27 0.51
CA SER A 123 23.69 1.22 1.03
C SER A 123 23.79 1.05 2.53
N THR A 124 24.99 0.96 3.08
CA THR A 124 25.23 0.90 4.53
C THR A 124 26.18 2.02 4.93
N THR A 125 25.85 2.75 5.97
CA THR A 125 26.71 3.80 6.54
C THR A 125 27.18 3.41 7.95
N TYR A 126 28.49 3.47 8.17
CA TYR A 126 29.12 3.28 9.47
C TYR A 126 30.23 4.32 9.66
N ASN A 127 30.18 5.10 10.75
CA ASN A 127 31.13 6.19 11.03
C ASN A 127 31.30 7.20 9.87
N GLY A 128 30.24 7.44 9.10
CA GLY A 128 30.26 8.35 7.95
C GLY A 128 30.83 7.75 6.66
N GLU A 129 31.33 6.51 6.70
CA GLU A 129 31.72 5.78 5.50
C GLU A 129 30.53 5.04 4.90
N VAL A 130 30.26 5.28 3.62
CA VAL A 130 29.22 4.60 2.86
C VAL A 130 29.82 3.40 2.12
N ARG A 131 29.13 2.27 2.20
CA ARG A 131 29.42 1.06 1.39
C ARG A 131 28.18 0.66 0.63
N GLU A 132 28.38 0.25 -0.61
CA GLU A 132 27.29 -0.12 -1.52
C GLU A 132 27.41 -1.58 -1.94
N TRP A 133 26.28 -2.27 -1.95
CA TRP A 133 26.18 -3.69 -2.30
C TRP A 133 25.14 -3.84 -3.41
N PRO A 134 25.55 -4.13 -4.67
CA PRO A 134 24.61 -4.30 -5.77
C PRO A 134 23.77 -5.56 -5.58
N LEU A 135 22.46 -5.45 -5.81
CA LEU A 135 21.51 -6.56 -5.66
C LEU A 135 21.68 -7.62 -6.76
N GLU A 136 22.24 -7.23 -7.91
CA GLU A 136 22.51 -8.10 -9.06
C GLU A 136 23.63 -9.12 -8.77
N ALA A 137 24.35 -8.96 -7.66
CA ALA A 137 25.44 -9.85 -7.28
C ALA A 137 24.97 -11.28 -7.01
N ARG A 138 23.68 -11.48 -6.68
CA ARG A 138 23.07 -12.77 -6.38
C ARG A 138 21.61 -12.84 -6.82
N ASN A 139 21.19 -13.99 -7.30
CA ASN A 139 19.78 -14.32 -7.48
C ASN A 139 19.25 -15.07 -6.26
N PHE A 140 17.96 -14.93 -6.00
CA PHE A 140 17.26 -15.61 -4.92
C PHE A 140 16.49 -16.79 -5.47
N ARG A 141 16.41 -17.88 -4.70
CA ARG A 141 15.45 -18.96 -4.93
C ARG A 141 14.27 -18.78 -3.98
N VAL A 142 13.06 -18.82 -4.52
CA VAL A 142 11.83 -18.69 -3.74
C VAL A 142 10.86 -19.83 -4.06
N GLN A 143 10.02 -20.16 -3.09
CA GLN A 143 9.02 -21.21 -3.24
C GLN A 143 7.71 -20.80 -2.56
N ALA A 144 6.60 -21.19 -3.19
CA ALA A 144 5.29 -21.07 -2.57
C ALA A 144 5.09 -22.21 -1.55
N GLN A 145 4.86 -21.87 -0.29
CA GLN A 145 4.55 -22.80 0.79
C GLN A 145 3.31 -22.30 1.54
N ALA A 146 2.31 -23.18 1.71
CA ALA A 146 1.05 -22.85 2.39
C ALA A 146 0.32 -21.58 1.86
N GLY A 147 0.53 -21.23 0.58
CA GLY A 147 -0.08 -20.04 -0.05
C GLY A 147 0.77 -18.76 0.05
N GLU A 148 1.92 -18.82 0.71
CA GLU A 148 2.86 -17.70 0.85
C GLU A 148 4.14 -17.98 0.07
N TRP A 149 4.77 -16.93 -0.46
CA TRP A 149 6.06 -17.04 -1.15
C TRP A 149 7.18 -16.73 -0.17
N LEU A 150 8.11 -17.66 -0.04
CA LEU A 150 9.21 -17.59 0.93
C LEU A 150 10.56 -17.64 0.23
N VAL A 151 11.55 -16.96 0.80
CA VAL A 151 12.94 -17.02 0.35
C VAL A 151 13.61 -18.27 0.91
N CYS A 152 14.05 -19.16 0.02
CA CYS A 152 14.72 -20.39 0.42
C CYS A 152 16.25 -20.30 0.30
N GLY A 153 16.77 -19.11 0.03
CA GLY A 153 18.18 -18.81 -0.10
C GLY A 153 18.56 -18.28 -1.48
N TYR A 154 19.80 -18.50 -1.86
CA TYR A 154 20.34 -18.00 -3.12
C TYR A 154 20.37 -19.07 -4.20
N ALA A 155 20.21 -18.65 -5.45
CA ALA A 155 20.47 -19.49 -6.59
C ALA A 155 21.98 -19.74 -6.75
N ALA A 156 22.34 -20.90 -7.30
CA ALA A 156 23.70 -21.13 -7.76
C ALA A 156 24.07 -20.13 -8.86
N LYS A 157 25.35 -19.74 -8.92
CA LYS A 157 25.87 -18.88 -9.99
C LYS A 157 26.01 -19.64 -11.30
#